data_AF-A0A060YIV6-F1
#
_entry.id   AF-A0A060YIV6-F1
#
_cell.length_a   1.000
_cell.length_b   1.000
_cell.length_c   1.000
_cell.angle_alpha   90.00
_cell.angle_beta   90.00
_cell.angle_gamma   90.00
#
_symmetry.space_group_name_H-M   'P 1'
#
loop_
_entity.id
_entity.type
_entity.pdbx_description
1 polymer ?
#
loop_
_entity_poly.entity_id
_entity_poly.type
_entity_poly.pdbx_seq_one_letter_code
_entity_poly.pdbx_strand_id
1 'polypeptide(L)'
;SSKVGVEAVVALLEATPETPACVIGLSGNQAVRLPLVECVQMTKEVQKAMNEKRFDEAIQLRGRSFENNWNMYKLLAFQKPAVTKSNHTLAVLNVGAPAAGMNAAVRSAVRVALAYGHKVYSVNDGFEGLANGAVRI
;
A
#
# COMPACT_ATOMS: atom_id res chain seq x y z
N SER A 1 -10.11 -4.47 16.25
CA SER A 1 -10.56 -4.15 17.61
C SER A 1 -10.23 -5.27 18.59
N SER A 2 -10.59 -6.53 18.35
CA SER A 2 -10.37 -7.62 19.33
C SER A 2 -8.90 -7.79 19.75
N LYS A 3 -7.97 -7.86 18.78
CA LYS A 3 -6.52 -7.99 19.07
C LYS A 3 -5.98 -6.84 19.94
N VAL A 4 -6.27 -5.60 19.55
CA VAL A 4 -5.80 -4.41 20.29
C VAL A 4 -6.49 -4.26 21.63
N GLY A 5 -7.73 -4.71 21.78
CA GLY A 5 -8.45 -4.72 23.05
C GLY A 5 -7.85 -5.72 24.04
N VAL A 6 -7.55 -6.94 23.59
CA VAL A 6 -6.85 -7.94 24.40
C VAL A 6 -5.48 -7.41 24.82
N GLU A 7 -4.71 -6.89 23.88
CA GLU A 7 -3.39 -6.32 24.17
C GLU A 7 -3.46 -5.14 25.15
N ALA A 8 -4.49 -4.30 25.08
CA ALA A 8 -4.68 -3.21 26.03
C ALA A 8 -4.91 -3.73 27.46
N VAL A 9 -5.70 -4.79 27.64
CA VAL A 9 -5.89 -5.42 28.96
C VAL A 9 -4.58 -6.01 29.47
N VAL A 10 -3.83 -6.72 28.61
CA VAL A 10 -2.52 -7.27 28.98
C VAL A 10 -1.55 -6.15 29.38
N ALA A 11 -1.50 -5.07 28.60
CA ALA A 11 -0.65 -3.90 28.89
C ALA A 11 -1.00 -3.24 30.23
N LEU A 12 -2.28 -3.17 30.59
CA LEU A 12 -2.73 -2.66 31.88
C LEU A 12 -2.32 -3.59 33.04
N LEU A 13 -2.41 -4.91 32.85
CA LEU A 13 -2.03 -5.89 33.87
C LEU A 13 -0.52 -5.92 34.12
N GLU A 14 0.29 -5.66 33.09
CA GLU A 14 1.76 -5.63 33.17
C GLU A 14 2.31 -4.26 33.58
N ALA A 15 1.49 -3.21 33.60
CA ALA A 15 1.93 -1.86 33.90
C ALA A 15 2.35 -1.72 35.37
N THR A 16 3.41 -0.92 35.58
CA THR A 16 3.92 -0.50 36.89
C THR A 16 3.78 1.02 37.03
N PRO A 17 3.93 1.61 38.22
CA PRO A 17 3.93 3.07 38.39
C PRO A 17 4.96 3.80 37.52
N GLU A 18 6.06 3.13 37.17
CA GLU A 18 7.13 3.66 36.32
C GLU A 18 6.86 3.45 34.83
N THR A 19 5.88 2.62 34.45
CA THR A 19 5.54 2.37 33.05
C THR A 19 4.81 3.58 32.47
N PRO A 20 5.34 4.23 31.41
CA PRO A 20 4.69 5.37 30.80
C PRO A 20 3.39 4.96 30.11
N ALA A 21 2.43 5.89 30.02
CA ALA A 21 1.20 5.67 29.27
C ALA A 21 1.50 5.33 27.81
N CYS A 22 0.81 4.33 27.26
CA CYS A 22 1.01 3.85 25.90
C CYS A 22 -0.28 3.83 25.08
N VAL A 23 -0.12 3.82 23.76
CA VAL A 23 -1.17 3.57 22.77
C VAL A 23 -0.95 2.18 22.20
N ILE A 24 -2.02 1.41 22.13
CA ILE A 24 -2.01 0.07 21.53
C ILE A 24 -2.35 0.19 20.04
N GLY A 25 -1.47 -0.32 19.20
CA GLY A 25 -1.61 -0.33 17.75
C GLY A 25 -1.38 -1.70 17.14
N LEU A 26 -1.58 -1.78 15.82
CA LEU A 26 -1.09 -2.89 15.01
C LEU A 26 -0.07 -2.36 14.01
N SER A 27 1.12 -2.96 13.99
CA SER A 27 2.15 -2.69 13.00
C SER A 27 2.62 -4.02 12.43
N GLY A 28 2.63 -4.15 11.10
CA GLY A 28 3.01 -5.41 10.44
C GLY A 28 2.17 -6.63 10.89
N ASN A 29 0.88 -6.43 11.17
CA ASN A 29 -0.04 -7.46 11.72
C ASN A 29 0.33 -7.96 13.14
N GLN A 30 1.22 -7.27 13.85
CA GLN A 30 1.59 -7.53 15.23
C GLN A 30 1.10 -6.41 16.15
N ALA A 31 0.72 -6.77 17.38
CA ALA A 31 0.34 -5.78 18.38
C ALA A 31 1.59 -5.06 18.90
N VAL A 32 1.49 -3.74 19.03
CA VAL A 32 2.58 -2.88 19.49
C VAL A 32 2.08 -1.90 20.53
N ARG A 33 2.95 -1.55 21.48
CA ARG A 33 2.72 -0.51 22.48
C ARG A 33 3.64 0.67 22.16
N LEU A 34 3.06 1.83 21.91
CA LEU A 34 3.80 3.05 21.55
C LEU A 34 3.65 4.08 22.66
N PRO A 35 4.71 4.83 23.04
CA PRO A 35 4.58 5.89 24.03
C PRO A 35 3.52 6.92 23.61
N LEU A 36 2.55 7.20 24.49
CA LEU A 36 1.43 8.08 24.18
C LEU A 36 1.89 9.50 23.82
N VAL A 37 2.88 10.01 24.55
CA VAL A 37 3.39 11.37 24.36
C VAL A 37 4.02 11.53 22.97
N GLU A 38 4.80 10.55 22.52
CA GLU A 38 5.41 10.56 21.19
C GLU A 38 4.33 10.51 20.09
N CYS A 39 3.30 9.67 20.25
CA CYS A 39 2.20 9.60 19.30
C CYS A 39 1.47 10.95 19.16
N VAL A 40 1.23 11.64 20.26
CA VAL A 40 0.63 12.98 20.27
C VAL A 40 1.56 14.00 19.61
N GLN A 41 2.86 13.92 19.86
CA GLN A 41 3.84 14.84 19.27
C GLN A 41 3.93 14.65 17.75
N MET A 42 4.07 13.41 17.26
CA MET A 42 4.13 13.10 15.83
C MET A 42 2.88 13.59 15.07
N THR A 43 1.69 13.45 15.66
CA THR A 43 0.45 13.91 15.02
C THR A 43 0.37 15.44 14.93
N LYS A 44 0.92 16.16 15.92
CA LYS A 44 1.04 17.64 15.88
C LYS A 44 2.04 18.10 14.81
N GLU A 45 3.13 17.37 14.61
CA GLU A 45 4.14 17.68 13.59
C GLU A 45 3.57 17.65 12.17
N VAL A 46 2.70 16.67 11.88
CA VAL A 46 1.97 16.63 10.59
C VAL A 46 1.16 17.92 10.38
N GLN A 47 0.43 18.37 11.41
CA GLN A 47 -0.37 19.60 11.30
C GLN A 47 0.51 20.84 11.13
N LYS A 48 1.65 20.89 11.83
CA LYS A 48 2.63 21.96 11.70
C LYS A 48 3.17 22.02 10.27
N ALA A 49 3.62 20.89 9.71
CA ALA A 49 4.10 20.81 8.33
C ALA A 49 3.04 21.27 7.31
N MET A 50 1.77 20.91 7.53
CA MET A 50 0.65 21.38 6.68
C MET A 50 0.46 22.90 6.76
N ASN A 51 0.48 23.50 7.94
CA ASN A 51 0.32 24.95 8.13
C ASN A 51 1.47 25.74 7.49
N GLU A 52 2.68 25.18 7.57
CA GLU A 52 3.91 25.77 7.01
C GLU A 52 4.10 25.42 5.52
N LYS A 53 3.11 24.77 4.89
CA LYS A 53 3.10 24.36 3.47
C LYS A 53 4.25 23.43 3.07
N ARG A 54 4.81 22.68 4.03
CA ARG A 54 5.80 21.61 3.80
C ARG A 54 5.10 20.30 3.48
N PHE A 55 4.47 20.21 2.31
CA PHE A 55 3.59 19.10 1.95
C PHE A 55 4.30 17.75 1.80
N ASP A 56 5.52 17.73 1.25
CA ASP A 56 6.29 16.49 1.10
C ASP A 56 6.64 15.90 2.47
N GLU A 57 7.05 16.75 3.42
CA GLU A 57 7.29 16.34 4.81
C GLU A 57 6.00 15.84 5.48
N ALA A 58 4.86 16.51 5.25
CA ALA A 58 3.58 16.06 5.78
C ALA A 58 3.19 14.65 5.27
N ILE A 59 3.53 14.32 4.02
CA ILE A 59 3.34 12.98 3.45
C ILE A 59 4.28 11.98 4.12
N GLN A 60 5.55 12.32 4.30
CA GLN A 60 6.54 11.44 4.93
C GLN A 60 6.18 11.14 6.40
N LEU A 61 5.74 12.15 7.15
CA LEU A 61 5.30 12.01 8.54
C LEU A 61 4.06 11.11 8.70
N ARG A 62 3.20 10.99 7.67
CA ARG A 62 2.10 10.01 7.64
C ARG A 62 2.60 8.56 7.49
N GLY A 63 3.85 8.40 7.10
CA GLY A 63 4.54 7.12 6.98
C GLY A 63 4.57 6.55 5.56
N ARG A 64 5.49 5.60 5.37
CA ARG A 64 5.81 4.98 4.06
C ARG A 64 4.59 4.40 3.33
N SER A 65 3.64 3.80 4.07
CA SER A 65 2.44 3.23 3.43
C SER A 65 1.55 4.31 2.83
N PHE A 66 1.44 5.47 3.48
CA PHE A 66 0.65 6.58 2.97
C PHE A 66 1.29 7.14 1.70
N GLU A 67 2.60 7.39 1.73
CA GLU A 67 3.37 7.84 0.58
C GLU A 67 3.27 6.88 -0.62
N ASN A 68 3.45 5.57 -0.37
CA ASN A 68 3.32 4.55 -1.40
C ASN A 68 1.93 4.54 -2.03
N ASN A 69 0.87 4.59 -1.20
CA ASN A 69 -0.50 4.63 -1.68
C ASN A 69 -0.79 5.91 -2.48
N TRP A 70 -0.27 7.04 -2.03
CA TRP A 70 -0.40 8.33 -2.73
C TRP A 70 0.27 8.31 -4.10
N ASN A 71 1.50 7.79 -4.17
CA ASN A 71 2.24 7.67 -5.42
C ASN A 71 1.58 6.68 -6.39
N MET A 72 1.12 5.54 -5.89
CA MET A 72 0.38 4.56 -6.69
C MET A 72 -0.93 5.14 -7.22
N TYR A 73 -1.70 5.85 -6.38
CA TYR A 73 -2.92 6.52 -6.80
C TYR A 73 -2.65 7.51 -7.93
N LYS A 74 -1.65 8.40 -7.78
CA LYS A 74 -1.28 9.37 -8.83
C LYS A 74 -0.95 8.68 -10.14
N LEU A 75 -0.14 7.62 -10.10
CA LEU A 75 0.26 6.86 -11.28
C LEU A 75 -0.93 6.20 -11.98
N LEU A 76 -1.85 5.60 -11.21
CA LEU A 76 -2.98 4.87 -11.76
C LEU A 76 -4.13 5.78 -12.21
N ALA A 77 -4.33 6.92 -11.55
CA ALA A 77 -5.39 7.88 -11.87
C ALA A 77 -4.99 8.81 -13.02
N PHE A 78 -3.76 9.33 -13.00
CA PHE A 78 -3.25 10.30 -13.97
C PHE A 78 -2.18 9.65 -14.85
N GLN A 79 -2.63 8.75 -15.72
CA GLN A 79 -1.77 8.07 -16.69
C GLN A 79 -1.10 9.07 -17.63
N LYS A 80 0.23 9.07 -17.63
CA LYS A 80 1.05 9.77 -18.63
C LYS A 80 1.63 8.74 -19.59
N PRO A 81 1.66 9.00 -20.91
CA PRO A 81 2.39 8.16 -21.83
C PRO A 81 3.85 8.01 -21.37
N ALA A 82 4.39 6.80 -21.48
CA ALA A 82 5.81 6.58 -21.19
C ALA A 82 6.67 7.44 -22.13
N VAL A 83 7.65 8.12 -21.56
CA VAL A 83 8.60 8.97 -22.31
C VAL A 83 9.48 8.13 -23.22
N THR A 84 9.88 6.95 -22.74
CA THR A 84 10.67 5.98 -23.50
C THR A 84 9.94 4.65 -23.55
N LYS A 85 10.04 3.96 -24.69
CA LYS A 85 9.63 2.56 -24.79
C LYS A 85 10.76 1.69 -24.28
N SER A 86 10.40 0.72 -23.45
CA SER A 86 11.34 -0.32 -23.03
C SER A 86 11.30 -1.49 -24.02
N ASN A 87 12.34 -2.31 -24.03
CA ASN A 87 12.36 -3.55 -24.80
C ASN A 87 11.74 -4.75 -24.04
N HIS A 88 11.08 -4.51 -22.90
CA HIS A 88 10.44 -5.57 -22.11
C HIS A 88 9.00 -5.80 -22.54
N THR A 89 8.63 -7.06 -22.61
CA THR A 89 7.27 -7.52 -22.89
C THR A 89 6.76 -8.33 -21.71
N LEU A 90 5.54 -8.02 -21.25
CA LEU A 90 4.87 -8.71 -20.15
C LEU A 90 3.57 -9.32 -20.66
N ALA A 91 3.20 -10.49 -20.14
CA ALA A 91 1.88 -11.08 -20.29
C ALA A 91 1.23 -11.20 -18.92
N VAL A 92 -0.06 -10.87 -18.81
CA VAL A 92 -0.84 -10.97 -17.58
C VAL A 92 -1.95 -12.00 -17.78
N LEU A 93 -2.03 -12.96 -16.87
CA LEU A 93 -3.04 -14.01 -16.84
C LEU A 93 -3.49 -14.26 -15.40
N ASN A 94 -4.73 -14.74 -15.24
CA ASN A 94 -5.27 -15.16 -13.96
C ASN A 94 -5.34 -16.69 -13.91
N VAL A 95 -4.93 -17.29 -12.78
CA VAL A 95 -4.91 -18.74 -12.59
C VAL A 95 -5.66 -19.09 -11.29
N GLY A 96 -6.50 -20.12 -11.34
CA GLY A 96 -7.32 -20.57 -10.22
C GLY A 96 -8.76 -20.09 -10.28
N ALA A 97 -9.51 -20.39 -9.21
CA ALA A 97 -10.92 -19.99 -9.10
C ALA A 97 -11.05 -18.45 -9.04
N PRO A 98 -12.15 -17.88 -9.56
CA PRO A 98 -12.39 -16.44 -9.50
C PRO A 98 -12.31 -15.88 -8.08
N ALA A 99 -11.52 -14.82 -7.90
CA ALA A 99 -11.38 -14.14 -6.62
C ALA A 99 -11.61 -12.63 -6.76
N ALA A 100 -12.24 -12.04 -5.75
CA ALA A 100 -12.37 -10.59 -5.66
C ALA A 100 -10.97 -9.96 -5.63
N GLY A 101 -10.77 -8.91 -6.44
CA GLY A 101 -9.50 -8.20 -6.54
C GLY A 101 -8.63 -8.57 -7.74
N MET A 102 -8.89 -9.70 -8.43
CA MET A 102 -8.13 -10.10 -9.64
C MET A 102 -8.13 -8.98 -10.69
N ASN A 103 -9.30 -8.43 -11.03
CA ASN A 103 -9.41 -7.35 -12.02
C ASN A 103 -8.70 -6.06 -11.58
N ALA A 104 -8.70 -5.75 -10.28
CA ALA A 104 -7.98 -4.58 -9.75
C ALA A 104 -6.45 -4.77 -9.82
N ALA A 105 -5.97 -5.99 -9.56
CA ALA A 105 -4.57 -6.35 -9.71
C ALA A 105 -4.12 -6.26 -11.18
N VAL A 106 -4.88 -6.86 -12.11
CA VAL A 106 -4.63 -6.78 -13.56
C VAL A 106 -4.58 -5.32 -14.03
N ARG A 107 -5.59 -4.51 -13.68
CA ARG A 107 -5.64 -3.08 -14.04
C ARG A 107 -4.40 -2.34 -13.55
N SER A 108 -3.97 -2.61 -12.32
CA SER A 108 -2.83 -1.93 -11.71
C SER A 108 -1.52 -2.35 -12.38
N ALA A 109 -1.30 -3.66 -12.56
CA ALA A 109 -0.11 -4.20 -13.22
C ALA A 109 0.04 -3.68 -14.66
N VAL A 110 -1.04 -3.71 -15.46
CA VAL A 110 -1.03 -3.23 -16.85
C VAL A 110 -0.72 -1.73 -16.90
N ARG A 111 -1.39 -0.90 -16.09
CA ARG A 111 -1.16 0.55 -16.10
C ARG A 111 0.25 0.92 -15.65
N VAL A 112 0.77 0.23 -14.64
CA VAL A 112 2.17 0.42 -14.19
C VAL A 112 3.14 0.05 -15.31
N ALA A 113 2.98 -1.11 -15.92
CA ALA A 113 3.85 -1.56 -17.00
C ALA A 113 3.83 -0.60 -18.21
N LEU A 114 2.64 -0.11 -18.59
CA LEU A 114 2.50 0.88 -19.66
C LEU A 114 3.14 2.23 -19.30
N ALA A 115 3.08 2.67 -18.04
CA ALA A 115 3.74 3.89 -17.58
C ALA A 115 5.27 3.80 -17.67
N TYR A 116 5.83 2.60 -17.49
CA TYR A 116 7.25 2.30 -17.69
C TYR A 116 7.62 1.95 -19.15
N GLY A 117 6.66 2.07 -20.08
CA GLY A 117 6.90 1.87 -21.51
C GLY A 117 7.06 0.42 -21.94
N HIS A 118 6.60 -0.53 -21.13
CA HIS A 118 6.57 -1.95 -21.49
C HIS A 118 5.46 -2.25 -22.51
N LYS A 119 5.66 -3.29 -23.31
CA LYS A 119 4.59 -3.91 -24.08
C LYS A 119 3.85 -4.91 -23.20
N VAL A 120 2.53 -4.84 -23.15
CA VAL A 120 1.73 -5.71 -22.28
C VAL A 120 0.74 -6.50 -23.12
N TYR A 121 0.59 -7.77 -22.79
CA TYR A 121 -0.38 -8.69 -23.36
C TYR A 121 -1.30 -9.22 -22.26
N SER A 122 -2.57 -9.45 -22.59
CA SER A 122 -3.50 -10.20 -21.77
C SER A 122 -3.64 -11.62 -22.31
N VAL A 123 -3.70 -12.59 -21.41
CA VAL A 123 -3.98 -13.99 -21.75
C VAL A 123 -5.28 -14.39 -21.09
N ASN A 124 -6.23 -14.84 -21.90
CA ASN A 124 -7.52 -15.32 -21.39
C ASN A 124 -7.39 -16.77 -20.93
N ASP A 125 -8.30 -17.21 -20.06
CA ASP A 125 -8.44 -18.62 -19.64
C ASP A 125 -7.16 -19.27 -19.08
N GLY A 126 -6.36 -18.46 -18.37
CA GLY A 126 -5.17 -18.93 -17.65
C GLY A 126 -4.17 -19.64 -18.56
N PHE A 127 -3.66 -20.79 -18.09
CA PHE A 127 -2.69 -21.58 -18.86
C PHE A 127 -3.31 -22.32 -20.05
N GLU A 128 -4.60 -22.65 -19.98
CA GLU A 128 -5.30 -23.29 -21.10
C GLU A 128 -5.39 -22.34 -22.29
N GLY A 129 -5.85 -21.11 -22.06
CA GLY A 129 -5.86 -20.10 -23.12
C GLY A 129 -4.45 -19.73 -23.58
N LEU A 130 -3.43 -19.75 -22.70
CA LEU A 130 -2.04 -19.58 -23.13
C LEU A 130 -1.61 -20.66 -24.13
N ALA A 131 -1.85 -21.94 -23.80
CA ALA A 131 -1.51 -23.07 -24.66
C ALA A 131 -2.26 -23.00 -26.02
N ASN A 132 -3.48 -22.47 -26.00
CA ASN A 132 -4.32 -22.29 -27.19
C ASN A 132 -4.09 -20.95 -27.93
N GLY A 133 -3.10 -20.15 -27.51
CA GLY A 133 -2.76 -18.89 -28.18
C GLY A 133 -3.76 -17.75 -27.97
N ALA A 134 -4.59 -17.79 -26.92
CA ALA A 134 -5.57 -16.77 -26.53
C ALA A 134 -4.92 -15.50 -25.95
N VAL A 135 -3.94 -14.94 -26.66
CA VAL A 135 -3.12 -13.78 -26.27
C VAL A 135 -3.57 -12.54 -27.05
N ARG A 136 -3.82 -11.44 -26.34
CA ARG A 136 -4.26 -10.14 -26.93
C ARG A 136 -3.41 -8.99 -26.43
N ILE A 137 -3.27 -7.95 -27.26
CA ILE A 137 -2.63 -6.67 -26.88
C ILE A 137 -3.66 -5.81 -26.16
#